data_AF-A0A1E7FBV0-F1
#
_entry.id   AF-A0A1E7FBV0-F1
#
_cell.length_a   1.000
_cell.length_b   1.000
_cell.length_c   1.000
_cell.angle_alpha   90.00
_cell.angle_beta   90.00
_cell.angle_gamma   90.00
#
_symmetry.space_group_name_H-M   'P 1'
#
loop_
_entity.id
_entity.type
_entity.pdbx_description
1 polymer ?
#
loop_
_entity_poly.entity_id
_entity_poly.type
_entity_poly.pdbx_seq_one_letter_code
_entity_poly.pdbx_strand_id
1 'polypeptide(L)'
;MSDVPDDLLLAFFTDATSRLLDLDAENLMTATTTITDCRRCVLDQQRTVLKETTEIYQQKQKQQQHIDVDQVQDRLSGLKHEPNLSNELIVAMESMNNAARIAICKLILYNEHEYEYEQQHSCCHVEGEEELEETIPLKTIPSATQRKLQDEGRLDRTKLMEYVGLCQASLKLECVVKLLNGETKSLFEKRKSNNNDTNNKNIRNEISSMMFPQNRLEYVQQLLAKSMGWDPVYVTSELRQILVEKKKNDDGYYNKEVFILFQQLVEQMTVAIQSASIHIQYNQETKLMNDLDKGGNTRVVSVQHSEFDILSDGTKTSSKNNAPEQFSQEERNDDFPLINNINDEEKKRQLRLATEAAMLQQTILGELFNMDEHERNNKLKEAAEISKEFMEQVLALSPGSERIDFLRGVDPITSRQLAIHKLWTGMVQANGGQQPQMATKN
;
A
#
# COMPACT_ATOMS: atom_id res chain seq x y z
N MET A 1 -37.33 -12.20 -29.20
CA MET A 1 -36.04 -12.52 -28.57
C MET A 1 -36.32 -12.66 -27.09
N SER A 2 -35.89 -13.75 -26.46
CA SER A 2 -35.99 -13.88 -25.00
C SER A 2 -34.99 -12.91 -24.39
N ASP A 3 -35.49 -11.88 -23.72
CA ASP A 3 -34.62 -10.95 -23.00
C ASP A 3 -33.94 -11.73 -21.87
N VAL A 4 -32.61 -11.72 -21.86
CA VAL A 4 -31.82 -12.27 -20.75
C VAL A 4 -32.28 -11.56 -19.47
N PRO A 5 -32.61 -12.24 -18.37
CA PRO A 5 -33.07 -11.57 -17.14
C PRO A 5 -31.94 -10.79 -16.44
N ASP A 6 -32.27 -9.63 -15.85
CA ASP A 6 -31.30 -8.83 -15.08
C ASP A 6 -30.75 -9.59 -13.86
N ASP A 7 -31.57 -10.44 -13.22
CA ASP A 7 -31.15 -11.29 -12.10
C ASP A 7 -29.99 -12.23 -12.45
N LEU A 8 -29.96 -12.73 -13.70
CA LEU A 8 -28.86 -13.56 -14.20
C LEU A 8 -27.58 -12.73 -14.36
N LEU A 9 -27.68 -11.52 -14.91
CA LEU A 9 -26.53 -10.63 -15.07
C LEU A 9 -25.97 -10.16 -13.71
N LEU A 10 -26.84 -9.85 -12.75
CA LEU A 10 -26.46 -9.51 -11.38
C LEU A 10 -25.71 -10.66 -10.70
N ALA A 11 -26.22 -11.90 -10.83
CA ALA A 11 -25.56 -13.08 -10.30
C ALA A 11 -24.18 -13.30 -10.95
N PHE A 12 -24.09 -13.15 -12.27
CA PHE A 12 -22.82 -13.22 -13.00
C PHE A 12 -21.81 -12.18 -12.51
N PHE A 13 -22.18 -10.90 -12.46
CA PHE A 13 -21.27 -9.84 -12.04
C PHE A 13 -20.80 -10.02 -10.60
N THR A 14 -21.69 -10.45 -9.70
CA THR A 14 -21.35 -10.69 -8.29
C THR A 14 -20.37 -11.87 -8.15
N ASP A 15 -20.65 -13.01 -8.78
CA ASP A 15 -19.78 -14.19 -8.69
C ASP A 15 -18.43 -13.94 -9.38
N ALA A 16 -18.44 -13.26 -10.54
CA ALA A 16 -17.22 -12.90 -11.25
C ALA A 16 -16.36 -11.93 -10.43
N THR A 17 -16.97 -10.97 -9.73
CA THR A 17 -16.25 -10.06 -8.83
C THR A 17 -15.51 -10.83 -7.75
N SER A 18 -16.19 -11.75 -7.04
CA SER A 18 -15.57 -12.55 -5.98
C SER A 18 -14.40 -13.36 -6.51
N ARG A 19 -14.61 -14.14 -7.59
CA ARG A 19 -13.56 -15.03 -8.11
C ARG A 19 -12.36 -14.30 -8.69
N LEU A 20 -12.55 -13.09 -9.23
CA LEU A 20 -11.45 -12.27 -9.73
C LEU A 20 -10.59 -11.71 -8.59
N LEU A 21 -11.20 -11.35 -7.45
CA LEU A 21 -10.45 -10.89 -6.28
C LEU A 21 -9.67 -12.05 -5.61
N ASP A 22 -10.26 -13.25 -5.59
CA ASP A 22 -9.67 -14.47 -5.02
C ASP A 22 -8.68 -15.18 -5.95
N LEU A 23 -8.42 -14.62 -7.13
CA LEU A 23 -7.60 -15.24 -8.17
C LEU A 23 -6.17 -15.49 -7.66
N ASP A 24 -5.77 -16.76 -7.63
CA ASP A 24 -4.44 -17.19 -7.17
C ASP A 24 -3.42 -17.07 -8.30
N ALA A 25 -2.56 -16.06 -8.21
CA ALA A 25 -1.54 -15.79 -9.21
C ALA A 25 -0.52 -16.94 -9.33
N GLU A 26 -0.24 -17.68 -8.25
CA GLU A 26 0.77 -18.75 -8.25
C GLU A 26 0.36 -19.91 -9.19
N ASN A 27 -0.93 -20.26 -9.22
CA ASN A 27 -1.41 -21.40 -10.02
C ASN A 27 -1.56 -21.08 -11.51
N LEU A 28 -1.71 -19.80 -11.87
CA LEU A 28 -2.06 -19.39 -13.23
C LEU A 28 -0.86 -19.02 -14.10
N MET A 29 0.30 -18.78 -13.51
CA MET A 29 1.39 -18.05 -14.16
C MET A 29 2.48 -18.93 -14.78
N THR A 30 2.26 -20.24 -14.90
CA THR A 30 3.25 -21.14 -15.55
C THR A 30 3.49 -20.86 -17.04
N ALA A 31 2.69 -19.99 -17.67
CA ALA A 31 2.76 -19.72 -19.11
C ALA A 31 2.55 -18.26 -19.54
N THR A 32 2.19 -17.36 -18.63
CA THR A 32 1.86 -15.96 -18.97
C THR A 32 3.13 -15.12 -18.89
N THR A 33 3.42 -14.32 -19.91
CA THR A 33 4.64 -13.47 -19.92
C THR A 33 4.35 -12.01 -20.22
N THR A 34 3.16 -11.71 -20.75
CA THR A 34 2.78 -10.37 -21.19
C THR A 34 1.48 -9.90 -20.56
N ILE A 35 1.26 -8.59 -20.56
CA ILE A 35 -0.02 -7.99 -20.14
C ILE A 35 -1.23 -8.55 -20.91
N THR A 36 -1.03 -8.90 -22.18
CA THR A 36 -2.05 -9.53 -23.02
C THR A 36 -2.45 -10.90 -22.48
N ASP A 37 -1.48 -11.68 -21.98
CA ASP A 37 -1.74 -12.98 -21.38
C ASP A 37 -2.50 -12.84 -20.06
N CYS A 38 -2.14 -11.85 -19.23
CA CYS A 38 -2.88 -11.55 -18.00
C CYS A 38 -4.34 -11.16 -18.29
N ARG A 39 -4.58 -10.32 -19.30
CA ARG A 39 -5.93 -9.95 -19.76
C ARG A 39 -6.71 -11.16 -20.25
N ARG A 40 -6.07 -12.02 -21.05
CA ARG A 40 -6.68 -13.26 -21.54
C ARG A 40 -7.07 -14.19 -20.40
N CYS A 41 -6.19 -14.37 -19.42
CA CYS A 41 -6.47 -15.17 -18.23
C CYS A 41 -7.70 -14.67 -17.46
N VAL A 42 -7.81 -13.35 -17.24
CA VAL A 42 -8.99 -12.76 -16.58
C VAL A 42 -10.26 -12.91 -17.41
N LEU A 43 -10.19 -12.75 -18.73
CA LEU A 43 -11.33 -12.98 -19.64
C LEU A 43 -11.79 -14.44 -19.65
N ASP A 44 -10.86 -15.39 -19.65
CA ASP A 44 -11.18 -16.82 -19.61
C ASP A 44 -11.82 -17.20 -18.26
N GLN A 45 -11.39 -16.58 -17.16
CA GLN A 45 -12.04 -16.72 -15.86
C GLN A 45 -13.47 -16.16 -15.87
N GLN A 46 -13.67 -14.95 -16.43
CA GLN A 46 -15.01 -14.37 -16.57
C GLN A 46 -15.95 -15.24 -17.41
N ARG A 47 -15.45 -15.83 -18.51
CA ARG A 47 -16.22 -16.75 -19.36
C ARG A 47 -16.60 -18.03 -18.62
N THR A 48 -15.69 -18.58 -17.82
CA THR A 48 -15.96 -19.75 -16.97
C THR A 48 -17.09 -19.43 -15.98
N VAL A 49 -17.01 -18.30 -15.29
CA VAL A 49 -18.06 -17.87 -14.34
C VAL A 49 -19.39 -17.61 -15.04
N LEU A 50 -19.38 -17.00 -16.23
CA LEU A 50 -20.59 -16.76 -17.01
C LEU A 50 -21.32 -18.06 -17.36
N LYS A 51 -20.56 -19.08 -17.79
CA LYS A 51 -21.11 -20.39 -18.12
C LYS A 51 -21.73 -21.05 -16.89
N GLU A 52 -20.99 -21.10 -15.78
CA GLU A 52 -21.47 -21.71 -14.53
C GLU A 52 -22.70 -21.00 -13.96
N THR A 53 -22.71 -19.67 -13.94
CA THR A 53 -23.86 -18.89 -13.43
C THR A 53 -25.10 -19.05 -14.30
N THR A 54 -24.92 -19.13 -15.62
CA THR A 54 -26.02 -19.42 -16.56
C THR A 54 -26.60 -20.83 -16.33
N GLU A 55 -25.74 -21.84 -16.16
CA GLU A 55 -26.17 -23.21 -15.85
C GLU A 55 -26.95 -23.29 -14.52
N ILE A 56 -26.44 -22.64 -13.46
CA ILE A 56 -27.11 -22.56 -12.15
C ILE A 56 -28.48 -21.88 -12.27
N TYR A 57 -28.57 -20.79 -13.05
CA TYR A 57 -29.82 -20.07 -13.25
C TYR A 57 -30.87 -20.90 -13.99
N GLN A 58 -30.46 -21.59 -15.06
CA GLN A 58 -31.34 -22.50 -15.81
C GLN A 58 -31.87 -23.64 -14.93
N GLN A 59 -31.02 -24.22 -14.06
CA GLN A 59 -31.43 -25.25 -13.12
C GLN A 59 -32.50 -24.75 -12.13
N LYS A 60 -32.39 -23.50 -11.67
CA LYS A 60 -33.35 -22.86 -10.75
C LYS A 60 -34.70 -22.55 -11.40
N GLN A 61 -34.71 -22.12 -12.68
CA GLN A 61 -35.90 -21.71 -13.43
C GLN A 61 -36.83 -22.86 -13.88
N LYS A 62 -36.55 -24.12 -13.49
CA LYS A 62 -37.39 -25.31 -13.81
C LYS A 62 -37.89 -25.35 -15.26
N GLN A 63 -36.97 -25.13 -16.22
CA GLN A 63 -37.18 -25.28 -17.68
C GLN A 63 -38.12 -24.27 -18.38
N GLN A 64 -38.52 -23.15 -17.75
CA GLN A 64 -39.45 -22.24 -18.43
C GLN A 64 -38.83 -21.51 -19.65
N GLN A 65 -37.53 -21.23 -19.63
CA GLN A 65 -36.79 -20.67 -20.78
C GLN A 65 -35.34 -21.18 -20.78
N HIS A 66 -34.87 -21.69 -21.93
CA HIS A 66 -33.47 -22.01 -22.15
C HIS A 66 -32.74 -20.77 -22.65
N ILE A 67 -31.83 -20.23 -21.85
CA ILE A 67 -31.02 -19.04 -22.17
C ILE A 67 -29.63 -19.51 -22.55
N ASP A 68 -29.23 -19.32 -23.80
CA ASP A 68 -27.89 -19.71 -24.26
C ASP A 68 -26.82 -18.73 -23.77
N VAL A 69 -25.59 -19.21 -23.52
CA VAL A 69 -24.47 -18.36 -23.08
C VAL A 69 -24.17 -17.27 -24.10
N ASP A 70 -24.31 -17.58 -25.39
CA ASP A 70 -24.10 -16.63 -26.48
C ASP A 70 -25.11 -15.47 -26.42
N GLN A 71 -26.37 -15.73 -26.02
CA GLN A 71 -27.37 -14.67 -25.83
C GLN A 71 -26.99 -13.73 -24.67
N VAL A 72 -26.41 -14.28 -23.61
CA VAL A 72 -25.94 -13.48 -22.48
C VAL A 72 -24.73 -12.64 -22.89
N GLN A 73 -23.79 -13.19 -23.66
CA GLN A 73 -22.63 -12.46 -24.19
C GLN A 73 -23.05 -11.33 -25.13
N ASP A 74 -24.01 -11.59 -26.03
CA ASP A 74 -24.57 -10.58 -26.92
C ASP A 74 -25.17 -9.42 -26.13
N ARG A 75 -25.98 -9.72 -25.09
CA ARG A 75 -26.53 -8.67 -24.22
C ARG A 75 -25.44 -7.92 -23.45
N LEU A 76 -24.45 -8.61 -22.89
CA LEU A 76 -23.32 -7.98 -22.19
C LEU A 76 -22.56 -7.00 -23.08
N SER A 77 -22.43 -7.28 -24.38
CA SER A 77 -21.79 -6.38 -25.34
C SER A 77 -22.58 -5.09 -25.58
N GLY A 78 -23.92 -5.14 -25.51
CA GLY A 78 -24.82 -4.01 -25.69
C GLY A 78 -25.14 -3.23 -24.42
N LEU A 79 -24.79 -3.77 -23.25
CA LEU A 79 -25.25 -3.27 -21.94
C LEU A 79 -24.91 -1.79 -21.68
N LYS A 80 -23.76 -1.31 -22.17
CA LYS A 80 -23.33 0.10 -22.04
C LYS A 80 -24.18 1.08 -22.82
N HIS A 81 -24.98 0.60 -23.78
CA HIS A 81 -25.83 1.40 -24.65
C HIS A 81 -27.31 1.30 -24.28
N GLU A 82 -27.69 0.46 -23.30
CA GLU A 82 -29.06 0.36 -22.81
C GLU A 82 -29.41 1.61 -21.97
N PRO A 83 -30.38 2.44 -22.38
CA PRO A 83 -30.67 3.72 -21.72
C PRO A 83 -31.34 3.59 -20.34
N ASN A 84 -31.88 2.41 -20.02
CA ASN A 84 -32.68 2.16 -18.83
C ASN A 84 -32.10 1.02 -17.97
N LEU A 85 -30.76 0.93 -17.87
CA LEU A 85 -30.13 -0.06 -17.01
C LEU A 85 -30.45 0.22 -15.54
N SER A 86 -30.78 -0.81 -14.77
CA SER A 86 -31.00 -0.66 -13.34
C SER A 86 -29.72 -0.19 -12.65
N ASN A 87 -29.83 0.71 -11.66
CA ASN A 87 -28.67 1.22 -10.91
C ASN A 87 -27.87 0.08 -10.24
N GLU A 88 -28.54 -0.96 -9.78
CA GLU A 88 -27.90 -2.14 -9.20
C GLU A 88 -27.00 -2.86 -10.20
N LEU A 89 -27.46 -3.01 -11.44
CA LEU A 89 -26.69 -3.64 -12.51
C LEU A 89 -25.48 -2.79 -12.94
N ILE A 90 -25.64 -1.46 -12.96
CA ILE A 90 -24.53 -0.52 -13.20
C ILE A 90 -23.44 -0.70 -12.13
N VAL A 91 -23.83 -0.67 -10.85
CA VAL A 91 -22.89 -0.82 -9.72
C VAL A 91 -22.20 -2.19 -9.74
N ALA A 92 -22.95 -3.27 -10.01
CA ALA A 92 -22.39 -4.62 -10.10
C ALA A 92 -21.41 -4.76 -11.27
N MET A 93 -21.74 -4.20 -12.44
CA MET A 93 -20.86 -4.18 -13.61
C MET A 93 -19.58 -3.38 -13.34
N GLU A 94 -19.68 -2.21 -12.71
CA GLU A 94 -18.53 -1.40 -12.32
C GLU A 94 -17.65 -2.11 -11.29
N SER A 95 -18.25 -2.80 -10.32
CA SER A 95 -17.54 -3.61 -9.33
C SER A 95 -16.75 -4.74 -9.99
N MET A 96 -17.36 -5.49 -10.91
CA MET A 96 -16.69 -6.54 -11.67
C MET A 96 -15.54 -5.97 -12.51
N ASN A 97 -15.74 -4.83 -13.18
CA ASN A 97 -14.69 -4.16 -13.95
C ASN A 97 -13.51 -3.72 -13.07
N ASN A 98 -13.78 -3.23 -11.86
CA ASN A 98 -12.74 -2.88 -10.90
C ASN A 98 -12.00 -4.13 -10.39
N ALA A 99 -12.71 -5.21 -10.08
CA ALA A 99 -12.11 -6.49 -9.71
C ALA A 99 -11.24 -7.07 -10.83
N ALA A 100 -11.67 -6.98 -12.10
CA ALA A 100 -10.87 -7.39 -13.25
C ALA A 100 -9.56 -6.60 -13.36
N ARG A 101 -9.58 -5.27 -13.15
CA ARG A 101 -8.37 -4.45 -13.12
C ARG A 101 -7.42 -4.83 -11.98
N ILE A 102 -7.97 -5.09 -10.80
CA ILE A 102 -7.21 -5.56 -9.63
C ILE A 102 -6.57 -6.92 -9.93
N ALA A 103 -7.32 -7.85 -10.51
CA ALA A 103 -6.82 -9.18 -10.89
C ALA A 103 -5.70 -9.09 -11.94
N ILE A 104 -5.87 -8.29 -12.99
CA ILE A 104 -4.82 -8.04 -14.00
C ILE A 104 -3.57 -7.47 -13.32
N CYS A 105 -3.73 -6.46 -12.46
CA CYS A 105 -2.62 -5.86 -11.74
C CYS A 105 -1.90 -6.87 -10.84
N LYS A 106 -2.63 -7.73 -10.13
CA LYS A 106 -2.07 -8.80 -9.29
C LYS A 106 -1.22 -9.77 -10.10
N LEU A 107 -1.73 -10.21 -11.25
CA LEU A 107 -1.01 -11.12 -12.17
C LEU A 107 0.25 -10.47 -12.73
N ILE A 108 0.18 -9.19 -13.14
CA ILE A 108 1.33 -8.45 -13.63
C ILE A 108 2.41 -8.35 -12.55
N LEU A 109 2.05 -7.90 -11.35
CA LEU A 109 2.99 -7.74 -10.25
C LEU A 109 3.64 -9.07 -9.88
N TYR A 110 2.86 -10.16 -9.86
CA TYR A 110 3.40 -11.50 -9.61
C TYR A 110 4.44 -11.90 -10.66
N ASN A 111 4.14 -11.67 -11.95
CA ASN A 111 5.03 -12.04 -13.04
C ASN A 111 6.36 -11.27 -13.01
N GLU A 112 6.28 -9.95 -12.89
CA GLU A 112 7.47 -9.10 -12.89
C GLU A 112 8.31 -9.35 -11.63
N HIS A 113 7.66 -9.60 -10.49
CA HIS A 113 8.35 -9.95 -9.25
C HIS A 113 9.10 -11.29 -9.35
N GLU A 114 8.46 -12.33 -9.89
CA GLU A 114 9.15 -13.62 -10.10
C GLU A 114 10.27 -13.50 -11.14
N TYR A 115 10.07 -12.74 -12.22
CA TYR A 115 11.08 -12.50 -13.23
C TYR A 115 12.32 -11.77 -12.68
N GLU A 116 12.14 -10.77 -11.81
CA GLU A 116 13.26 -10.12 -11.12
C GLU A 116 13.98 -11.06 -10.15
N TYR A 117 13.21 -11.88 -9.42
CA TYR A 117 13.76 -12.87 -8.50
C TYR A 117 14.64 -13.89 -9.24
N GLU A 118 14.17 -14.43 -10.37
CA GLU A 118 14.92 -15.37 -11.20
C GLU A 118 16.21 -14.76 -11.75
N GLN A 119 16.17 -13.52 -12.22
CA GLN A 119 17.36 -12.81 -12.71
C GLN A 119 18.42 -12.64 -11.61
N GLN A 120 18.02 -12.27 -10.40
CA GLN A 120 18.96 -12.11 -9.27
C GLN A 120 19.65 -13.43 -8.89
N HIS A 121 18.93 -14.56 -8.96
CA HIS A 121 19.49 -15.87 -8.59
C HIS A 121 20.36 -16.48 -9.70
N SER A 122 20.08 -16.17 -10.97
CA SER A 122 20.84 -16.71 -12.10
C SER A 122 22.29 -16.19 -12.16
N CYS A 123 22.57 -14.99 -11.64
CA CYS A 123 23.91 -14.37 -11.75
C CYS A 123 24.92 -14.90 -10.72
N CYS A 124 24.48 -15.56 -9.64
CA CYS A 124 25.35 -15.90 -8.51
C CYS A 124 26.05 -17.27 -8.63
N HIS A 125 25.83 -18.03 -9.71
CA HIS A 125 26.26 -19.44 -9.82
C HIS A 125 27.43 -19.71 -10.78
N VAL A 126 28.13 -18.68 -11.28
CA VAL A 126 29.15 -18.88 -12.34
C VAL A 126 30.59 -19.04 -11.80
N GLU A 127 30.82 -18.88 -10.49
CA GLU A 127 32.18 -18.96 -9.94
C GLU A 127 32.35 -20.15 -9.01
N GLY A 128 32.71 -21.33 -9.54
CA GLY A 128 33.43 -22.33 -8.72
C GLY A 128 33.18 -23.83 -8.90
N GLU A 129 33.05 -24.36 -10.13
CA GLU A 129 33.22 -25.83 -10.31
C GLU A 129 34.21 -26.13 -11.45
N GLU A 130 35.46 -26.35 -11.04
CA GLU A 130 36.44 -27.15 -11.77
C GLU A 130 35.99 -28.63 -11.75
N GLU A 131 35.92 -29.21 -12.96
CA GLU A 131 36.17 -30.62 -13.27
C GLU A 131 35.43 -31.71 -12.47
N LEU A 132 34.24 -32.12 -12.95
CA LEU A 132 33.90 -33.55 -13.03
C LEU A 132 32.82 -33.79 -14.09
N GLU A 133 33.25 -34.42 -15.19
CA GLU A 133 32.42 -34.85 -16.32
C GLU A 133 31.40 -35.92 -15.87
N GLU A 134 30.13 -35.55 -15.71
CA GLU A 134 29.05 -36.52 -15.86
C GLU A 134 27.85 -35.90 -16.58
N THR A 135 27.64 -36.39 -17.81
CA THR A 135 26.69 -35.88 -18.81
C THR A 135 25.24 -36.15 -18.42
N ILE A 136 24.63 -35.23 -17.65
CA ILE A 136 23.17 -35.12 -17.59
C ILE A 136 22.74 -34.05 -18.61
N PRO A 137 21.77 -34.32 -19.51
CA PRO A 137 21.30 -33.33 -20.46
C PRO A 137 20.60 -32.20 -19.69
N LEU A 138 21.36 -31.16 -19.36
CA LEU A 138 20.86 -29.91 -18.82
C LEU A 138 19.82 -29.39 -19.81
N LYS A 139 18.57 -29.31 -19.35
CA LYS A 139 17.50 -28.62 -20.05
C LYS A 139 17.95 -27.16 -20.14
N THR A 140 18.55 -26.77 -21.27
CA THR A 140 19.00 -25.41 -21.56
C THR A 140 17.82 -24.47 -21.30
N ILE A 141 17.84 -23.84 -20.14
CA ILE A 141 16.94 -22.74 -19.83
C ILE A 141 17.41 -21.65 -20.79
N PRO A 142 16.55 -21.19 -21.73
CA PRO A 142 16.95 -20.15 -22.66
C PRO A 142 17.48 -18.98 -21.85
N SER A 143 18.75 -18.60 -22.09
CA SER A 143 19.40 -17.48 -21.43
C SER A 143 18.41 -16.32 -21.44
N ALA A 144 18.03 -15.82 -20.26
CA ALA A 144 17.02 -14.77 -20.12
C ALA A 144 17.43 -13.55 -20.95
N THR A 145 16.95 -13.49 -22.19
CA THR A 145 17.19 -12.36 -23.08
C THR A 145 16.61 -11.15 -22.38
N GLN A 146 17.46 -10.22 -21.94
CA GLN A 146 17.02 -8.97 -21.35
C GLN A 146 15.91 -8.38 -22.24
N ARG A 147 14.73 -8.18 -21.66
CA ARG A 147 13.62 -7.56 -22.39
C ARG A 147 14.10 -6.20 -22.87
N LYS A 148 13.97 -5.92 -24.16
CA LYS A 148 14.23 -4.59 -24.72
C LYS A 148 13.14 -3.65 -24.22
N LEU A 149 13.44 -2.92 -23.14
CA LEU A 149 12.57 -1.89 -22.61
C LEU A 149 12.74 -0.61 -23.45
N GLN A 150 11.65 0.11 -23.64
CA GLN A 150 11.70 1.45 -24.23
C GLN A 150 12.34 2.41 -23.23
N ASP A 151 13.46 3.02 -23.63
CA ASP A 151 14.24 3.99 -22.88
C ASP A 151 14.24 5.39 -23.54
N GLU A 152 13.62 5.52 -24.71
CA GLU A 152 13.55 6.77 -25.48
C GLU A 152 12.17 7.02 -26.12
N GLY A 153 11.95 8.27 -26.57
CA GLY A 153 10.76 8.70 -27.30
C GLY A 153 9.73 9.45 -26.45
N ARG A 154 8.44 9.23 -26.74
CA ARG A 154 7.32 9.72 -25.92
C ARG A 154 6.53 8.53 -25.40
N LEU A 155 5.90 8.69 -24.24
CA LEU A 155 4.96 7.71 -23.71
C LEU A 155 3.66 7.77 -24.53
N ASP A 156 3.27 6.66 -25.14
CA ASP A 156 1.98 6.56 -25.82
C ASP A 156 0.85 6.89 -24.84
N ARG A 157 -0.07 7.79 -25.24
CA ARG A 157 -1.15 8.26 -24.38
C ARG A 157 -2.00 7.11 -23.84
N THR A 158 -2.35 6.14 -24.68
CA THR A 158 -3.24 5.03 -24.28
C THR A 158 -2.55 4.16 -23.25
N LYS A 159 -1.27 3.82 -23.49
CA LYS A 159 -0.46 3.09 -22.52
C LYS A 159 -0.23 3.87 -21.23
N LEU A 160 -0.08 5.20 -21.28
CA LEU A 160 0.10 6.03 -20.09
C LEU A 160 -1.15 6.02 -19.21
N MET A 161 -2.32 6.16 -19.82
CA MET A 161 -3.61 6.06 -19.12
C MET A 161 -3.79 4.67 -18.49
N GLU A 162 -3.39 3.62 -19.21
CA GLU A 162 -3.38 2.26 -18.69
C GLU A 162 -2.42 2.10 -17.50
N TYR A 163 -1.20 2.60 -17.61
CA TYR A 163 -0.21 2.57 -16.53
C TYR A 163 -0.73 3.30 -15.28
N VAL A 164 -1.31 4.50 -15.43
CA VAL A 164 -1.92 5.24 -14.32
C VAL A 164 -3.06 4.42 -13.69
N GLY A 165 -3.90 3.79 -14.52
CA GLY A 165 -4.97 2.91 -14.04
C GLY A 165 -4.45 1.67 -13.28
N LEU A 166 -3.34 1.09 -13.73
CA LEU A 166 -2.67 -0.02 -13.05
C LEU A 166 -2.11 0.44 -11.69
N CYS A 167 -1.47 1.61 -11.62
CA CYS A 167 -0.99 2.16 -10.35
C CYS A 167 -2.15 2.45 -9.37
N GLN A 168 -3.30 2.94 -9.86
CA GLN A 168 -4.47 3.13 -9.00
C GLN A 168 -5.04 1.79 -8.51
N ALA A 169 -5.07 0.77 -9.38
CA ALA A 169 -5.52 -0.57 -9.02
C ALA A 169 -4.56 -1.24 -8.01
N SER A 170 -3.24 -1.04 -8.15
CA SER A 170 -2.25 -1.64 -7.26
C SER A 170 -2.38 -1.17 -5.82
N LEU A 171 -2.79 0.09 -5.60
CA LEU A 171 -3.02 0.61 -4.24
C LEU A 171 -4.19 -0.07 -3.52
N LYS A 172 -5.08 -0.76 -4.25
CA LYS A 172 -6.21 -1.53 -3.68
C LYS A 172 -5.84 -2.99 -3.40
N LEU A 173 -4.67 -3.46 -3.84
CA LEU A 173 -4.23 -4.83 -3.61
C LEU A 173 -3.77 -5.02 -2.17
N GLU A 174 -4.31 -6.05 -1.51
CA GLU A 174 -3.94 -6.38 -0.13
C GLU A 174 -2.43 -6.67 0.03
N CYS A 175 -1.81 -7.35 -0.95
CA CYS A 175 -0.37 -7.61 -0.90
C CYS A 175 0.47 -6.33 -0.97
N VAL A 176 0.04 -5.33 -1.75
CA VAL A 176 0.71 -4.03 -1.83
C VAL A 176 0.50 -3.26 -0.52
N VAL A 177 -0.71 -3.24 0.03
CA VAL A 177 -0.99 -2.59 1.32
C VAL A 177 -0.13 -3.20 2.44
N LYS A 178 -0.06 -4.52 2.53
CA LYS A 178 0.80 -5.24 3.50
C LYS A 178 2.28 -4.89 3.32
N LEU A 179 2.74 -4.79 2.07
CA LEU A 179 4.11 -4.35 1.77
C LEU A 179 4.34 -2.91 2.24
N LEU A 180 3.45 -1.97 1.90
CA LEU A 180 3.56 -0.57 2.29
C LEU A 180 3.60 -0.41 3.82
N ASN A 181 2.75 -1.15 4.54
CA ASN A 181 2.69 -1.15 6.00
C ASN A 181 3.91 -1.82 6.67
N GLY A 182 4.73 -2.54 5.91
CA GLY A 182 5.89 -3.28 6.42
C GLY A 182 5.53 -4.55 7.16
N GLU A 183 4.31 -5.07 6.93
CA GLU A 183 3.86 -6.36 7.45
C GLU A 183 4.58 -7.50 6.72
N THR A 184 4.89 -7.31 5.44
CA THR A 184 5.62 -8.27 4.60
C THR A 184 6.90 -7.65 4.04
N LYS A 185 7.91 -8.49 3.80
CA LYS A 185 9.20 -8.08 3.21
C LYS A 185 9.20 -8.10 1.67
N SER A 186 8.20 -8.74 1.08
CA SER A 186 8.08 -9.07 -0.34
C SER A 186 6.62 -8.91 -0.73
N LEU A 187 6.35 -8.56 -2.00
CA LEU A 187 4.97 -8.49 -2.52
C LEU A 187 4.26 -9.84 -2.39
N PHE A 188 5.00 -10.93 -2.62
CA PHE A 188 4.48 -12.28 -2.53
C PHE A 188 5.35 -13.08 -1.58
N GLU A 189 4.74 -13.62 -0.54
CA GLU A 189 5.41 -14.59 0.33
C GLU A 189 5.47 -15.92 -0.41
N LYS A 190 6.64 -16.30 -0.92
CA LYS A 190 6.84 -17.67 -1.41
C LYS A 190 6.47 -18.61 -0.28
N ARG A 191 5.52 -19.52 -0.53
CA ARG A 191 5.27 -20.67 0.34
C ARG A 191 6.63 -21.34 0.51
N LYS A 192 7.23 -21.19 1.69
CA LYS A 192 8.53 -21.77 1.97
C LYS A 192 8.37 -23.27 1.72
N SER A 193 8.96 -23.75 0.63
CA SER A 193 9.19 -25.19 0.49
C SER A 193 9.91 -25.60 1.76
N ASN A 194 9.39 -26.61 2.47
CA ASN A 194 9.83 -27.04 3.80
C ASN A 194 11.28 -27.60 3.84
N ASN A 195 12.13 -27.24 2.88
CA ASN A 195 13.54 -27.59 2.88
C ASN A 195 14.26 -26.70 3.91
N ASN A 196 14.71 -27.37 4.97
CA ASN A 196 15.37 -26.85 6.17
C ASN A 196 16.76 -26.22 5.91
N ASP A 197 16.98 -25.53 4.79
CA ASP A 197 18.28 -24.93 4.49
C ASP A 197 18.45 -23.60 5.22
N THR A 198 18.88 -23.73 6.46
CA THR A 198 19.13 -22.68 7.45
C THR A 198 20.22 -21.66 7.05
N ASN A 199 20.87 -21.81 5.90
CA ASN A 199 22.04 -21.00 5.51
C ASN A 199 21.72 -19.75 4.67
N ASN A 200 20.49 -19.56 4.19
CA ASN A 200 20.14 -18.44 3.31
C ASN A 200 19.62 -17.18 4.06
N LYS A 201 20.17 -16.89 5.24
CA LYS A 201 19.74 -15.77 6.11
C LYS A 201 20.34 -14.40 5.75
N ASN A 202 21.41 -14.34 4.95
CA ASN A 202 22.12 -13.09 4.70
C ASN A 202 21.48 -12.19 3.61
N ILE A 203 20.87 -12.77 2.57
CA ILE A 203 20.31 -11.99 1.44
C ILE A 203 18.96 -11.33 1.80
N ARG A 204 18.23 -11.88 2.78
CA ARG A 204 16.91 -11.38 3.21
C ARG A 204 16.93 -10.12 4.08
N ASN A 205 18.11 -9.64 4.48
CA ASN A 205 18.24 -8.50 5.38
C ASN A 205 18.33 -7.15 4.65
N GLU A 206 18.78 -7.09 3.39
CA GLU A 206 18.93 -5.82 2.67
C GLU A 206 17.59 -5.21 2.22
N ILE A 207 16.65 -6.02 1.74
CA ILE A 207 15.33 -5.51 1.28
C ILE A 207 14.44 -5.10 2.48
N SER A 208 14.66 -5.73 3.64
CA SER A 208 13.78 -5.61 4.79
C SER A 208 14.07 -4.45 5.74
N SER A 209 15.27 -3.87 5.71
CA SER A 209 15.69 -2.90 6.72
C SER A 209 15.66 -1.44 6.26
N MET A 210 15.38 -1.13 4.98
CA MET A 210 15.63 0.23 4.45
C MET A 210 14.53 0.92 3.63
N MET A 211 13.35 0.33 3.41
CA MET A 211 12.37 1.02 2.56
C MET A 211 11.27 1.71 3.37
N PHE A 212 11.35 3.05 3.39
CA PHE A 212 10.20 3.91 3.67
C PHE A 212 9.03 3.53 2.71
N PRO A 213 7.76 3.76 3.09
CA PRO A 213 6.62 3.43 2.22
C PRO A 213 6.74 3.98 0.80
N GLN A 214 7.39 5.13 0.62
CA GLN A 214 7.71 5.75 -0.67
C GLN A 214 8.52 4.80 -1.57
N ASN A 215 9.61 4.22 -1.08
CA ASN A 215 10.48 3.35 -1.87
C ASN A 215 9.78 2.02 -2.21
N ARG A 216 8.93 1.52 -1.30
CA ARG A 216 8.13 0.31 -1.55
C ARG A 216 7.07 0.54 -2.63
N LEU A 217 6.45 1.72 -2.63
CA LEU A 217 5.52 2.11 -3.68
C LEU A 217 6.25 2.31 -5.01
N GLU A 218 7.43 2.94 -4.99
CA GLU A 218 8.27 3.11 -6.17
C GLU A 218 8.62 1.74 -6.78
N TYR A 219 9.00 0.77 -5.96
CA TYR A 219 9.22 -0.61 -6.42
C TYR A 219 8.00 -1.18 -7.16
N VAL A 220 6.79 -1.02 -6.61
CA VAL A 220 5.56 -1.45 -7.27
C VAL A 220 5.36 -0.74 -8.62
N GLN A 221 5.61 0.57 -8.68
CA GLN A 221 5.53 1.36 -9.92
C GLN A 221 6.57 0.89 -10.97
N GLN A 222 7.79 0.56 -10.54
CA GLN A 222 8.85 0.05 -11.42
C GLN A 222 8.46 -1.28 -12.06
N LEU A 223 7.88 -2.22 -11.29
CA LEU A 223 7.35 -3.47 -11.83
C LEU A 223 6.25 -3.23 -12.87
N LEU A 224 5.30 -2.33 -12.58
CA LEU A 224 4.24 -1.98 -13.52
C LEU A 224 4.80 -1.32 -14.80
N ALA A 225 5.80 -0.45 -14.69
CA ALA A 225 6.45 0.16 -15.85
C ALA A 225 7.14 -0.88 -16.74
N LYS A 226 7.87 -1.83 -16.15
CA LYS A 226 8.50 -2.95 -16.87
C LYS A 226 7.49 -3.80 -17.62
N SER A 227 6.33 -4.07 -17.01
CA SER A 227 5.24 -4.82 -17.65
C SER A 227 4.66 -4.14 -18.89
N MET A 228 4.74 -2.80 -18.95
CA MET A 228 4.34 -2.00 -20.11
C MET A 228 5.41 -1.96 -21.21
N GLY A 229 6.56 -2.58 -20.97
CA GLY A 229 7.72 -2.56 -21.85
C GLY A 229 8.53 -1.27 -21.74
N TRP A 230 8.47 -0.58 -20.60
CA TRP A 230 9.17 0.68 -20.38
C TRP A 230 10.27 0.55 -19.35
N ASP A 231 11.35 1.31 -19.56
CA ASP A 231 12.37 1.49 -18.54
C ASP A 231 11.83 2.39 -17.41
N PRO A 232 11.90 1.98 -16.13
CA PRO A 232 11.33 2.77 -15.04
C PRO A 232 11.97 4.14 -14.83
N VAL A 233 13.28 4.28 -15.12
CA VAL A 233 13.99 5.57 -15.04
C VAL A 233 13.46 6.50 -16.11
N TYR A 234 13.29 5.98 -17.33
CA TYR A 234 12.68 6.72 -18.43
C TYR A 234 11.24 7.17 -18.11
N VAL A 235 10.37 6.28 -17.61
CA VAL A 235 8.99 6.64 -17.22
C VAL A 235 8.97 7.75 -16.18
N THR A 236 9.83 7.67 -15.16
CA THR A 236 9.93 8.69 -14.12
C THR A 236 10.39 10.03 -14.69
N SER A 237 11.35 10.02 -15.61
CA SER A 237 11.83 11.24 -16.28
C SER A 237 10.76 11.88 -17.17
N GLU A 238 10.01 11.10 -17.93
CA GLU A 238 8.93 11.59 -18.79
C GLU A 238 7.76 12.10 -17.97
N LEU A 239 7.34 11.40 -16.91
CA LEU A 239 6.32 11.91 -16.00
C LEU A 239 6.75 13.25 -15.39
N ARG A 240 8.00 13.37 -14.93
CA ARG A 240 8.54 14.64 -14.42
C ARG A 240 8.48 15.73 -15.48
N GLN A 241 8.85 15.43 -16.72
CA GLN A 241 8.80 16.38 -17.83
C GLN A 241 7.36 16.84 -18.13
N ILE A 242 6.40 15.91 -18.13
CA ILE A 242 4.99 16.20 -18.40
C ILE A 242 4.39 17.12 -17.32
N LEU A 243 4.79 16.93 -16.06
CA LEU A 243 4.08 17.50 -14.92
C LEU A 243 4.78 18.73 -14.32
N VAL A 244 6.10 18.70 -14.25
CA VAL A 244 6.91 19.76 -13.63
C VAL A 244 7.36 20.76 -14.69
N GLU A 245 7.85 20.27 -15.82
CA GLU A 245 8.57 21.08 -16.80
C GLU A 245 7.69 21.57 -17.95
N LYS A 246 6.38 21.78 -17.70
CA LYS A 246 5.34 22.20 -18.67
C LYS A 246 5.94 22.89 -19.90
N LYS A 247 6.26 22.11 -20.93
CA LYS A 247 6.93 22.65 -22.12
C LYS A 247 5.94 23.59 -22.79
N LYS A 248 6.28 24.88 -22.85
CA LYS A 248 5.45 25.97 -23.40
C LYS A 248 5.00 25.74 -24.86
N ASN A 249 5.53 24.73 -25.54
CA ASN A 249 5.29 24.45 -26.96
C ASN A 249 4.57 23.12 -27.25
N ASP A 250 4.17 22.34 -26.23
CA ASP A 250 3.53 21.03 -26.43
C ASP A 250 2.02 21.12 -26.16
N ASP A 251 1.34 21.95 -26.96
CA ASP A 251 -0.02 22.49 -26.73
C ASP A 251 -1.18 21.47 -26.84
N GLY A 252 -0.93 20.15 -26.77
CA GLY A 252 -2.05 19.21 -26.79
C GLY A 252 -1.78 17.72 -26.89
N TYR A 253 -0.53 17.26 -26.84
CA TYR A 253 -0.28 15.81 -26.92
C TYR A 253 -0.87 15.07 -25.71
N TYR A 254 -0.62 15.58 -24.51
CA TYR A 254 -1.25 15.12 -23.28
C TYR A 254 -2.46 15.98 -22.98
N ASN A 255 -3.66 15.40 -23.11
CA ASN A 255 -4.90 16.11 -22.87
C ASN A 255 -5.12 16.36 -21.36
N LYS A 256 -6.04 17.28 -21.05
CA LYS A 256 -6.44 17.60 -19.67
C LYS A 256 -6.83 16.36 -18.85
N GLU A 257 -7.36 15.33 -19.51
CA GLU A 257 -7.77 14.07 -18.90
C GLU A 257 -6.60 13.29 -18.30
N VAL A 258 -5.48 13.13 -19.02
CA VAL A 258 -4.27 12.47 -18.50
C VAL A 258 -3.78 13.18 -17.25
N PHE A 259 -3.78 14.52 -17.26
CA PHE A 259 -3.38 15.32 -16.11
C PHE A 259 -4.31 15.10 -14.90
N ILE A 260 -5.63 15.05 -15.13
CA ILE A 260 -6.61 14.79 -14.06
C ILE A 260 -6.39 13.39 -13.46
N LEU A 261 -6.22 12.36 -14.29
CA LEU A 261 -6.00 11.00 -13.79
C LEU A 261 -4.69 10.89 -13.03
N PHE A 262 -3.63 11.55 -13.51
CA PHE A 262 -2.36 11.57 -12.81
C PHE A 262 -2.45 12.29 -11.46
N GLN A 263 -3.14 13.44 -11.41
CA GLN A 263 -3.38 14.15 -10.16
C GLN A 263 -4.13 13.26 -9.15
N GLN A 264 -5.19 12.58 -9.60
CA GLN A 264 -5.92 11.62 -8.76
C GLN A 264 -5.02 10.48 -8.27
N LEU A 265 -4.11 9.98 -9.11
CA LEU A 265 -3.14 8.97 -8.70
C LEU A 265 -2.21 9.51 -7.61
N VAL A 266 -1.64 10.71 -7.76
CA VAL A 266 -0.77 11.32 -6.74
C VAL A 266 -1.49 11.50 -5.40
N GLU A 267 -2.74 11.95 -5.45
CA GLU A 267 -3.58 12.09 -4.25
C GLU A 267 -3.76 10.73 -3.55
N GLN A 268 -4.10 9.67 -4.30
CA GLN A 268 -4.24 8.32 -3.76
C GLN A 268 -2.92 7.75 -3.20
N MET A 269 -1.81 7.97 -3.90
CA MET A 269 -0.47 7.55 -3.46
C MET A 269 -0.06 8.25 -2.17
N THR A 270 -0.33 9.55 -2.07
CA THR A 270 -0.04 10.34 -0.87
C THR A 270 -0.82 9.80 0.34
N VAL A 271 -2.12 9.53 0.16
CA VAL A 271 -2.96 8.93 1.21
C VAL A 271 -2.44 7.54 1.61
N ALA A 272 -2.09 6.69 0.64
CA ALA A 272 -1.57 5.35 0.91
C ALA A 272 -0.23 5.38 1.67
N ILE A 273 0.70 6.24 1.25
CA ILE A 273 1.99 6.44 1.93
C ILE A 273 1.77 6.92 3.36
N GLN A 274 0.90 7.93 3.56
CA GLN A 274 0.62 8.47 4.89
C GLN A 274 -0.01 7.42 5.81
N SER A 275 -1.01 6.67 5.32
CA SER A 275 -1.64 5.59 6.07
C SER A 275 -0.63 4.52 6.48
N ALA A 276 0.26 4.13 5.55
CA ALA A 276 1.33 3.18 5.85
C ALA A 276 2.36 3.74 6.84
N SER A 277 2.74 5.02 6.73
CA SER A 277 3.65 5.68 7.67
C SER A 277 3.08 5.71 9.10
N ILE A 278 1.80 6.04 9.25
CA ILE A 278 1.11 6.03 10.55
C ILE A 278 1.10 4.62 11.13
N HIS A 279 0.80 3.61 10.32
CA HIS A 279 0.77 2.21 10.78
C HIS A 279 2.17 1.72 11.19
N ILE A 280 3.20 2.04 10.42
CA ILE A 280 4.60 1.73 10.80
C ILE A 280 4.96 2.40 12.12
N GLN A 281 4.63 3.69 12.29
CA GLN A 281 4.90 4.42 13.53
C GLN A 281 4.17 3.78 14.71
N TYR A 282 2.89 3.45 14.56
CA TYR A 282 2.10 2.77 15.59
C TYR A 282 2.70 1.41 15.95
N ASN A 283 3.14 0.62 14.97
CA ASN A 283 3.80 -0.67 15.20
C ASN A 283 5.17 -0.52 15.90
N GLN A 284 5.89 0.56 15.63
CA GLN A 284 7.16 0.85 16.31
C GLN A 284 6.91 1.32 17.75
N GLU A 285 5.96 2.21 17.97
CA GLU A 285 5.60 2.72 19.30
C GLU A 285 5.04 1.60 20.19
N THR A 286 4.15 0.76 19.66
CA THR A 286 3.66 -0.41 20.39
C THR A 286 4.77 -1.39 20.72
N LYS A 287 5.71 -1.67 19.81
CA LYS A 287 6.89 -2.52 20.13
C LYS A 287 7.82 -1.89 21.17
N LEU A 288 8.01 -0.57 21.14
CA LEU A 288 8.84 0.15 22.11
C LEU A 288 8.19 0.18 23.49
N MET A 289 6.85 0.29 23.56
CA MET A 289 6.09 0.32 24.81
C MET A 289 5.75 -1.07 25.36
N ASN A 290 5.78 -2.09 24.51
CA ASN A 290 5.48 -3.46 24.90
C ASN A 290 6.76 -4.17 25.37
N ASP A 291 7.00 -4.17 26.67
CA ASP A 291 8.09 -4.91 27.35
C ASP A 291 7.85 -6.44 27.35
N LEU A 292 6.91 -6.97 26.54
CA LEU A 292 6.57 -8.40 26.56
C LEU A 292 7.82 -9.30 26.42
N ASP A 293 8.77 -8.91 25.57
CA ASP A 293 10.01 -9.66 25.30
C ASP A 293 11.05 -9.56 26.45
N LYS A 294 10.86 -8.63 27.39
CA LYS A 294 11.70 -8.43 28.58
C LYS A 294 11.02 -8.89 29.87
N GLY A 295 9.84 -9.53 29.77
CA GLY A 295 9.12 -10.08 30.90
C GLY A 295 8.23 -9.08 31.64
N GLY A 296 8.13 -7.83 31.17
CA GLY A 296 7.22 -6.81 31.66
C GLY A 296 5.80 -7.09 31.23
N ASN A 297 5.15 -8.02 31.94
CA ASN A 297 3.72 -8.25 31.84
C ASN A 297 3.00 -7.16 32.65
N THR A 298 3.07 -5.90 32.19
CA THR A 298 2.23 -4.83 32.75
C THR A 298 0.82 -5.05 32.24
N ARG A 299 0.10 -6.00 32.86
CA ARG A 299 -1.35 -6.05 32.78
C ARG A 299 -1.86 -4.75 33.37
N VAL A 300 -2.28 -3.83 32.51
CA VAL A 300 -3.17 -2.74 32.90
C VAL A 300 -4.49 -3.40 33.27
N VAL A 301 -4.59 -3.87 34.52
CA VAL A 301 -5.86 -4.21 35.13
C VAL A 301 -6.50 -2.87 35.42
N SER A 302 -7.52 -2.50 34.64
CA SER A 302 -8.38 -1.38 35.04
C SER A 302 -9.01 -1.75 36.38
N VAL A 303 -8.48 -1.19 37.47
CA VAL A 303 -9.10 -1.30 38.79
C VAL A 303 -10.32 -0.40 38.74
N GLN A 304 -11.49 -0.98 38.53
CA GLN A 304 -12.76 -0.29 38.72
C GLN A 304 -12.88 0.04 40.21
N HIS A 305 -12.57 1.28 40.58
CA HIS A 305 -12.95 1.81 41.88
C HIS A 305 -14.46 2.06 41.86
N SER A 306 -15.24 1.10 42.36
CA SER A 306 -16.63 1.36 42.71
C SER A 306 -16.64 2.14 44.03
N GLU A 307 -16.70 3.46 43.96
CA GLU A 307 -17.01 4.29 45.12
C GLU A 307 -18.50 4.12 45.46
N PHE A 308 -18.78 3.75 46.71
CA PHE A 308 -20.13 3.69 47.25
C PHE A 308 -20.29 4.80 48.28
N ASP A 309 -21.34 5.61 48.14
CA ASP A 309 -21.74 6.52 49.18
C ASP A 309 -22.51 5.73 50.25
N ILE A 310 -22.06 5.81 51.50
CA ILE A 310 -22.73 5.20 52.65
C ILE A 310 -23.58 6.30 53.29
N LEU A 311 -24.90 6.15 53.21
CA LEU A 311 -25.83 7.02 53.94
C LEU A 311 -25.67 6.81 55.45
N SER A 312 -26.06 7.81 56.23
CA SER A 312 -25.96 7.81 57.70
C SER A 312 -26.79 6.73 58.40
N ASP A 313 -27.66 6.02 57.68
CA ASP A 313 -28.42 4.85 58.15
C ASP A 313 -27.74 3.50 57.82
N GLY A 314 -26.56 3.53 57.17
CA GLY A 314 -25.78 2.36 56.79
C GLY A 314 -26.20 1.72 55.46
N THR A 315 -27.17 2.28 54.73
CA THR A 315 -27.49 1.81 53.38
C THR A 315 -26.51 2.34 52.34
N LYS A 316 -26.02 1.43 51.49
CA LYS A 316 -25.14 1.74 50.36
C LYS A 316 -25.99 2.19 49.19
N THR A 317 -25.80 3.41 48.70
CA THR A 317 -26.40 3.85 47.45
C THR A 317 -25.39 3.73 46.32
N SER A 318 -25.82 3.11 45.22
CA SER A 318 -25.02 3.06 44.00
C SER A 318 -25.04 4.46 43.37
N SER A 319 -23.89 5.13 43.39
CA SER A 319 -23.72 6.43 42.73
C SER A 319 -23.77 6.22 41.22
N LYS A 320 -24.87 6.62 40.58
CA LYS A 320 -25.11 6.41 39.14
C LYS A 320 -24.41 7.42 38.22
N ASN A 321 -23.64 8.38 38.74
CA ASN A 321 -23.36 9.60 37.97
C ASN A 321 -21.89 9.98 37.74
N ASN A 322 -20.87 9.18 38.12
CA ASN A 322 -19.48 9.65 38.02
C ASN A 322 -18.46 8.72 37.30
N ALA A 323 -18.92 7.68 36.59
CA ALA A 323 -18.05 6.94 35.66
C ALA A 323 -18.64 7.01 34.25
N PRO A 324 -17.85 7.33 33.20
CA PRO A 324 -18.34 7.20 31.83
C PRO A 324 -18.70 5.73 31.59
N GLU A 325 -19.94 5.46 31.17
CA GLU A 325 -20.38 4.12 30.77
C GLU A 325 -19.39 3.58 29.74
N GLN A 326 -18.81 2.41 30.05
CA GLN A 326 -18.13 1.61 29.04
C GLN A 326 -19.18 1.17 28.03
N PHE A 327 -19.35 1.96 26.98
CA PHE A 327 -20.08 1.56 25.79
C PHE A 327 -19.34 0.36 25.18
N SER A 328 -19.95 -0.82 25.28
CA SER A 328 -19.60 -1.98 24.48
C SER A 328 -19.62 -1.58 23.00
N GLN A 329 -18.54 -1.92 22.30
CA GLN A 329 -18.29 -1.53 20.91
C GLN A 329 -19.29 -2.14 19.91
N GLU A 330 -20.21 -2.99 20.38
CA GLU A 330 -21.11 -3.79 19.56
C GLU A 330 -22.53 -3.19 19.41
N GLU A 331 -22.93 -2.20 20.21
CA GLU A 331 -24.28 -1.58 20.11
C GLU A 331 -24.32 -0.27 19.30
N ARG A 332 -23.26 0.08 18.57
CA ARG A 332 -23.11 1.39 17.91
C ARG A 332 -23.58 1.50 16.47
N ASN A 333 -24.17 0.47 15.87
CA ASN A 333 -24.39 0.48 14.43
C ASN A 333 -25.72 1.10 13.94
N ASP A 334 -26.78 1.21 14.75
CA ASP A 334 -28.09 1.39 14.11
C ASP A 334 -28.86 2.71 14.34
N ASP A 335 -28.54 3.62 15.27
CA ASP A 335 -29.51 4.72 15.55
C ASP A 335 -29.02 6.17 15.79
N PHE A 336 -27.75 6.54 15.54
CA PHE A 336 -27.34 7.96 15.68
C PHE A 336 -26.40 8.48 14.57
N PRO A 337 -26.93 9.20 13.55
CA PRO A 337 -26.13 9.73 12.43
C PRO A 337 -25.25 10.95 12.77
N LEU A 338 -25.24 11.46 14.01
CA LEU A 338 -24.44 12.63 14.40
C LEU A 338 -23.06 12.31 14.99
N ILE A 339 -22.82 11.09 15.49
CA ILE A 339 -21.56 10.75 16.18
C ILE A 339 -20.45 10.38 15.17
N ASN A 340 -20.81 9.86 13.98
CA ASN A 340 -19.83 9.55 12.93
C ASN A 340 -19.15 10.80 12.36
N ASN A 341 -19.85 11.94 12.29
CA ASN A 341 -19.27 13.18 11.78
C ASN A 341 -18.20 13.79 12.71
N ILE A 342 -18.33 13.62 14.04
CA ILE A 342 -17.32 14.08 15.00
C ILE A 342 -16.04 13.26 14.87
N ASN A 343 -16.18 11.95 14.62
CA ASN A 343 -15.03 11.08 14.36
C ASN A 343 -14.34 11.44 13.04
N ASP A 344 -15.11 11.76 12.01
CA ASP A 344 -14.54 12.12 10.71
C ASP A 344 -13.87 13.49 10.69
N GLU A 345 -14.39 14.48 11.42
CA GLU A 345 -13.71 15.78 11.56
C GLU A 345 -12.44 15.68 12.42
N GLU A 346 -12.44 14.88 13.50
CA GLU A 346 -11.22 14.63 14.28
C GLU A 346 -10.20 13.82 13.48
N LYS A 347 -10.62 12.81 12.70
CA LYS A 347 -9.75 12.11 11.74
C LYS A 347 -9.19 13.05 10.69
N LYS A 348 -10.01 13.92 10.10
CA LYS A 348 -9.54 14.95 9.15
C LYS A 348 -8.55 15.91 9.80
N ARG A 349 -8.80 16.32 11.06
CA ARG A 349 -7.88 17.18 11.81
C ARG A 349 -6.56 16.47 12.09
N GLN A 350 -6.60 15.23 12.54
CA GLN A 350 -5.41 14.39 12.75
C GLN A 350 -4.66 14.19 11.43
N LEU A 351 -5.37 13.97 10.32
CA LEU A 351 -4.79 13.85 9.00
C LEU A 351 -4.12 15.16 8.55
N ARG A 352 -4.73 16.32 8.80
CA ARG A 352 -4.11 17.64 8.54
C ARG A 352 -2.84 17.83 9.36
N LEU A 353 -2.89 17.56 10.65
CA LEU A 353 -1.72 17.64 11.54
C LEU A 353 -0.61 16.67 11.12
N ALA A 354 -0.96 15.44 10.75
CA ALA A 354 -0.01 14.47 10.22
C ALA A 354 0.59 14.92 8.89
N THR A 355 -0.20 15.56 8.02
CA THR A 355 0.27 16.11 6.74
C THR A 355 1.24 17.27 6.97
N GLU A 356 0.89 18.20 7.85
CA GLU A 356 1.78 19.31 8.24
C GLU A 356 3.07 18.78 8.86
N ALA A 357 2.98 17.77 9.72
CA ALA A 357 4.15 17.12 10.31
C ALA A 357 5.02 16.41 9.26
N ALA A 358 4.43 15.65 8.34
CA ALA A 358 5.16 14.96 7.26
C ALA A 358 5.85 15.96 6.32
N MET A 359 5.18 17.05 5.93
CA MET A 359 5.78 18.11 5.14
C MET A 359 6.94 18.78 5.86
N LEU A 360 6.81 19.04 7.16
CA LEU A 360 7.89 19.58 7.98
C LEU A 360 9.09 18.62 8.01
N GLN A 361 8.86 17.32 8.20
CA GLN A 361 9.91 16.29 8.19
C GLN A 361 10.63 16.22 6.85
N GLN A 362 9.87 16.22 5.74
CA GLN A 362 10.44 16.22 4.38
C GLN A 362 11.26 17.49 4.11
N THR A 363 10.76 18.65 4.53
CA THR A 363 11.47 19.93 4.36
C THR A 363 12.78 19.93 5.14
N ILE A 364 12.75 19.47 6.39
CA ILE A 364 13.95 19.35 7.23
C ILE A 364 14.98 18.41 6.60
N LEU A 365 14.57 17.20 6.20
CA LEU A 365 15.47 16.24 5.58
C LEU A 365 16.01 16.75 4.24
N GLY A 366 15.16 17.37 3.42
CA GLY A 366 15.55 17.99 2.17
C GLY A 366 16.58 19.10 2.34
N GLU A 367 16.45 19.94 3.38
CA GLU A 367 17.46 20.94 3.73
C GLU A 367 18.79 20.28 4.14
N LEU A 368 18.74 19.32 5.07
CA LEU A 368 19.95 18.62 5.56
C LEU A 368 20.67 17.89 4.43
N PHE A 369 19.94 17.35 3.47
CA PHE A 369 20.51 16.66 2.32
C PHE A 369 21.10 17.61 1.27
N ASN A 370 20.62 18.85 1.22
CA ASN A 370 21.14 19.86 0.30
C ASN A 370 22.29 20.69 0.88
N MET A 371 22.49 20.68 2.19
CA MET A 371 23.61 21.34 2.88
C MET A 371 24.95 20.64 2.61
N ASP A 372 26.01 21.44 2.59
CA ASP A 372 27.37 20.94 2.60
C ASP A 372 27.65 20.16 3.89
N GLU A 373 28.55 19.18 3.82
CA GLU A 373 28.80 18.27 4.93
C GLU A 373 29.19 18.99 6.23
N HIS A 374 30.04 20.02 6.13
CA HIS A 374 30.45 20.83 7.28
C HIS A 374 29.29 21.63 7.88
N GLU A 375 28.45 22.26 7.05
CA GLU A 375 27.28 23.02 7.51
C GLU A 375 26.26 22.11 8.18
N ARG A 376 25.95 20.97 7.55
CA ARG A 376 25.07 19.94 8.10
C ARG A 376 25.59 19.46 9.46
N ASN A 377 26.87 19.12 9.57
CA ASN A 377 27.45 18.63 10.83
C ASN A 377 27.34 19.67 11.95
N ASN A 378 27.55 20.95 11.65
CA ASN A 378 27.35 22.03 12.62
C ASN A 378 25.88 22.15 13.05
N LYS A 379 24.94 22.11 12.09
CA LYS A 379 23.51 22.20 12.38
C LYS A 379 23.01 21.00 13.20
N LEU A 380 23.50 19.79 12.91
CA LEU A 380 23.18 18.58 13.67
C LEU A 380 23.76 18.63 15.09
N LYS A 381 24.96 19.20 15.25
CA LYS A 381 25.57 19.40 16.57
C LYS A 381 24.76 20.38 17.42
N GLU A 382 24.37 21.53 16.84
CA GLU A 382 23.50 22.50 17.51
C GLU A 382 22.16 21.88 17.90
N ALA A 383 21.52 21.14 17.00
CA ALA A 383 20.28 20.42 17.27
C ALA A 383 20.43 19.41 18.41
N ALA A 384 21.56 18.71 18.49
CA ALA A 384 21.86 17.77 19.57
C ALA A 384 22.08 18.47 20.93
N GLU A 385 22.79 19.61 20.93
CA GLU A 385 23.00 20.42 22.15
C GLU A 385 21.66 20.96 22.68
N ILE A 386 20.83 21.54 21.83
CA ILE A 386 19.48 22.01 22.19
C ILE A 386 18.61 20.85 22.66
N SER A 387 18.65 19.70 21.98
CA SER A 387 17.87 18.53 22.40
C SER A 387 18.30 18.00 23.75
N LYS A 388 19.59 18.06 24.08
CA LYS A 388 20.10 17.65 25.37
C LYS A 388 19.64 18.61 26.47
N GLU A 389 19.84 19.92 26.28
CA GLU A 389 19.41 20.93 27.24
C GLU A 389 17.90 20.86 27.49
N PHE A 390 17.11 20.73 26.42
CA PHE A 390 15.67 20.58 26.51
C PHE A 390 15.28 19.35 27.34
N MET A 391 15.91 18.20 27.10
CA MET A 391 15.64 16.98 27.87
C MET A 391 16.03 17.12 29.34
N GLU A 392 17.14 17.80 29.64
CA GLU A 392 17.55 18.11 31.01
C GLU A 392 16.50 18.97 31.73
N GLN A 393 15.96 19.99 31.06
CA GLN A 393 14.89 20.83 31.60
C GLN A 393 13.59 20.04 31.83
N VAL A 394 13.17 19.21 30.87
CA VAL A 394 11.97 18.35 31.01
C VAL A 394 12.09 17.37 32.18
N LEU A 395 13.28 16.79 32.37
CA LEU A 395 13.55 15.83 33.45
C LEU A 395 13.66 16.49 34.81
N ALA A 396 14.10 17.76 34.87
CA ALA A 396 14.14 18.53 36.11
C ALA A 396 12.75 18.90 36.62
N LEU A 397 11.76 19.03 35.73
CA LEU A 397 10.37 19.27 36.10
C LEU A 397 9.70 17.99 36.61
N SER A 398 8.89 18.08 37.66
CA SER A 398 8.10 16.93 38.13
C SER A 398 7.01 16.54 37.11
N PRO A 399 6.61 15.26 37.01
CA PRO A 399 5.45 14.88 36.22
C PRO A 399 4.20 15.62 36.71
N GLY A 400 3.53 16.38 35.84
CA GLY A 400 2.38 17.20 36.22
C GLY A 400 2.06 18.30 35.21
N SER A 401 1.18 19.23 35.59
CA SER A 401 0.77 20.36 34.74
C SER A 401 1.94 21.24 34.31
N GLU A 402 2.92 21.47 35.20
CA GLU A 402 4.11 22.29 34.90
C GLU A 402 4.93 21.72 33.72
N ARG A 403 5.12 20.40 33.67
CA ARG A 403 5.80 19.75 32.55
C ARG A 403 4.98 19.83 31.27
N ILE A 404 3.65 19.70 31.37
CA ILE A 404 2.76 19.82 30.20
C ILE A 404 2.79 21.24 29.64
N ASP A 405 2.74 22.25 30.49
CA ASP A 405 2.78 23.66 30.09
C ASP A 405 4.13 24.00 29.47
N PHE A 406 5.23 23.47 30.02
CA PHE A 406 6.55 23.57 29.41
C PHE A 406 6.60 22.93 28.01
N LEU A 407 6.08 21.71 27.85
CA LEU A 407 6.03 21.02 26.56
C LEU A 407 5.12 21.71 25.53
N ARG A 408 4.10 22.44 25.98
CA ARG A 408 3.22 23.25 25.12
C ARG A 408 3.81 24.61 24.77
N GLY A 409 4.69 25.14 25.61
CA GLY A 409 5.32 26.46 25.46
C GLY A 409 6.61 26.48 24.65
N VAL A 410 6.99 25.37 24.02
CA VAL A 410 8.22 25.27 23.23
C VAL A 410 8.16 26.22 22.03
N ASP A 411 9.17 27.07 21.90
CA ASP A 411 9.23 28.00 20.78
C ASP A 411 9.46 27.26 19.44
N PRO A 412 9.04 27.85 18.31
CA PRO A 412 9.15 27.19 17.00
C PRO A 412 10.58 26.83 16.59
N ILE A 413 11.58 27.58 17.04
CA ILE A 413 12.99 27.35 16.67
C ILE A 413 13.50 26.11 17.40
N THR A 414 13.27 26.03 18.71
CA THR A 414 13.60 24.86 19.53
C THR A 414 12.85 23.63 19.04
N SER A 415 11.55 23.73 18.77
CA SER A 415 10.74 22.62 18.23
C SER A 415 11.32 22.07 16.92
N ARG A 416 11.77 22.96 16.02
CA ARG A 416 12.43 22.57 14.77
C ARG A 416 13.77 21.88 15.00
N GLN A 417 14.59 22.36 15.93
CA GLN A 417 15.88 21.74 16.27
C GLN A 417 15.69 20.35 16.91
N LEU A 418 14.69 20.19 17.78
CA LEU A 418 14.29 18.89 18.31
C LEU A 418 13.86 17.93 17.20
N ALA A 419 13.09 18.41 16.22
CA ALA A 419 12.69 17.62 15.06
C ALA A 419 13.90 17.20 14.20
N ILE A 420 14.84 18.12 13.92
CA ILE A 420 16.10 17.84 13.21
C ILE A 420 16.86 16.70 13.91
N HIS A 421 17.09 16.83 15.22
CA HIS A 421 17.84 15.85 15.99
C HIS A 421 17.14 14.48 16.01
N LYS A 422 15.82 14.45 16.25
CA LYS A 422 15.02 13.20 16.28
C LYS A 422 15.03 12.50 14.93
N LEU A 423 14.81 13.22 13.83
CA LEU A 423 14.78 12.66 12.48
C LEU A 423 16.14 12.08 12.08
N TRP A 424 17.22 12.85 12.29
CA TRP A 424 18.56 12.40 11.95
C TRP A 424 18.99 11.19 12.76
N THR A 425 18.77 11.21 14.09
CA THR A 425 19.12 10.10 14.97
C THR A 425 18.31 8.85 14.63
N GLY A 426 17.01 8.98 14.38
CA GLY A 426 16.18 7.86 13.95
C GLY A 426 16.64 7.25 12.62
N MET A 427 17.07 8.09 11.68
CA MET A 427 17.61 7.63 10.40
C MET A 427 18.96 6.91 10.55
N VAL A 428 19.88 7.45 11.37
CA VAL A 428 21.16 6.79 11.67
C VAL A 428 20.93 5.44 12.37
N GLN A 429 20.00 5.37 13.32
CA GLN A 429 19.65 4.12 14.00
C GLN A 429 19.05 3.09 13.03
N ALA A 430 18.16 3.52 12.12
CA ALA A 430 17.61 2.66 11.08
C ALA A 430 18.69 2.12 10.12
N ASN A 431 19.76 2.90 9.90
CA ASN A 431 20.92 2.53 9.09
C ASN A 431 22.01 1.79 9.88
N GLY A 432 21.64 1.10 10.97
CA GLY A 432 22.60 0.31 11.76
C GLY A 432 23.68 1.15 12.46
N GLY A 433 23.39 2.42 12.75
CA GLY A 433 24.34 3.36 13.34
C GLY A 433 25.24 4.07 12.33
N GLN A 434 25.12 3.76 11.03
CA GLN A 434 25.88 4.42 9.98
C GLN A 434 25.15 5.66 9.48
N GLN A 435 25.90 6.74 9.23
CA GLN A 435 25.34 7.93 8.60
C GLN A 435 24.97 7.61 7.14
N PRO A 436 23.85 8.13 6.62
CA PRO A 436 23.48 7.93 5.24
C PRO A 436 24.57 8.47 4.31
N GLN A 437 24.96 7.67 3.32
CA GLN A 437 25.90 8.11 2.30
C GLN A 437 25.21 9.13 1.40
N MET A 438 25.77 10.33 1.35
CA MET A 438 25.27 11.43 0.55
C MET A 438 25.98 11.43 -0.79
N ALA A 439 25.23 11.54 -1.89
CA ALA A 439 25.82 11.74 -3.20
C ALA A 439 26.65 13.03 -3.17
N THR A 440 27.96 12.92 -3.35
CA THR A 440 28.83 14.08 -3.52
C THR A 440 28.38 14.80 -4.78
N LYS A 441 27.85 16.03 -4.63
CA LYS A 441 27.58 16.92 -5.76
C LYS A 441 28.93 17.22 -6.43
N ASN A 442 29.19 16.57 -7.55
CA ASN A 442 30.35 16.85 -8.42
C ASN A 442 30.19 18.19 -9.12
#